data_AF-A0A660XJI5-F1
#
_entry.id   AF-A0A660XJI5-F1
#
_cell.length_a   1.000
_cell.length_b   1.000
_cell.length_c   1.000
_cell.angle_alpha   90.00
_cell.angle_beta   90.00
_cell.angle_gamma   90.00
#
_symmetry.space_group_name_H-M   'P 1'
#
loop_
_entity.id
_entity.type
_entity.pdbx_description
1 polymer ?
#
loop_
_entity_poly.entity_id
_entity_poly.type
_entity_poly.pdbx_seq_one_letter_code
_entity_poly.pdbx_strand_id
1 'polypeptide(L)'
;MFIVLTIPSVISIWYLIGTLVIPSLLIPTLSVLFNKPISSNAIILLMLGSVFLSGMWFFAGEVFGHYPLNIEPFYPGLLFSVVVYISGRINSQRSN
;
A
#
# COMPACT_ATOMS: atom_id res chain seq x y z
N MET A 1 -12.00 -1.24 -24.78
CA MET A 1 -12.00 -2.72 -24.81
C MET A 1 -10.93 -3.27 -25.76
N PHE A 2 -10.84 -2.81 -27.02
CA PHE A 2 -9.82 -3.28 -27.98
C PHE A 2 -8.36 -3.19 -27.47
N ILE A 3 -7.94 -2.05 -26.92
CA ILE A 3 -6.56 -1.87 -26.40
C ILE A 3 -6.16 -2.90 -25.32
N VAL A 4 -7.13 -3.34 -24.50
CA VAL A 4 -6.87 -4.27 -23.39
C VAL A 4 -6.51 -5.65 -23.89
N LEU A 5 -7.13 -6.06 -25.00
CA LEU A 5 -6.87 -7.34 -25.65
C LEU A 5 -5.54 -7.33 -26.41
N THR A 6 -5.08 -6.17 -26.88
CA THR A 6 -3.86 -6.06 -27.69
C THR A 6 -2.58 -6.06 -26.85
N ILE A 7 -2.63 -5.55 -25.61
CA ILE A 7 -1.42 -5.41 -24.76
C ILE A 7 -1.67 -5.85 -23.30
N PRO A 8 -2.15 -7.09 -23.08
CA PRO A 8 -2.51 -7.58 -21.73
C PRO A 8 -1.32 -7.63 -20.77
N SER A 9 -0.10 -7.85 -21.29
CA SER A 9 1.13 -7.90 -20.50
C SER A 9 1.47 -6.55 -19.86
N VAL A 10 1.40 -5.46 -20.61
CA VAL A 10 1.66 -4.10 -20.12
C VAL A 10 0.66 -3.72 -19.05
N ILE A 11 -0.61 -4.03 -19.27
CA ILE A 11 -1.68 -3.76 -18.30
C ILE A 11 -1.42 -4.50 -17.00
N SER A 12 -1.06 -5.78 -17.06
CA SER A 12 -0.76 -6.59 -15.88
C SER A 12 0.42 -6.01 -15.07
N ILE A 13 1.46 -5.53 -15.75
CA ILE A 13 2.60 -4.86 -15.09
C ILE A 13 2.15 -3.58 -14.39
N TRP A 14 1.37 -2.72 -15.06
CA TRP A 14 0.84 -1.51 -14.44
C TRP A 14 -0.07 -1.80 -13.26
N TYR A 15 -0.89 -2.85 -13.33
CA TYR A 15 -1.71 -3.31 -12.21
C TYR A 15 -0.86 -3.77 -11.04
N LEU A 16 0.20 -4.56 -11.29
CA LEU A 16 1.11 -5.01 -10.25
C LEU A 16 1.80 -3.84 -9.57
N ILE A 17 2.35 -2.91 -10.36
CA ILE A 17 3.00 -1.70 -9.84
C ILE A 17 2.01 -0.88 -9.01
N GLY A 18 0.80 -0.65 -9.53
CA GLY A 18 -0.25 0.09 -8.83
C GLY A 18 -0.62 -0.56 -7.50
N THR A 19 -0.82 -1.88 -7.50
CA THR A 19 -1.21 -2.67 -6.33
C THR A 19 -0.17 -2.59 -5.21
N LEU A 20 1.12 -2.57 -5.55
CA LEU A 20 2.21 -2.54 -4.57
C LEU A 20 2.57 -1.11 -4.11
N VAL A 21 2.57 -0.15 -5.04
CA VAL A 21 3.10 1.20 -4.80
C VAL A 21 2.04 2.17 -4.29
N ILE A 22 0.82 2.14 -4.82
CA ILE A 22 -0.26 3.05 -4.42
C ILE A 22 -0.57 2.99 -2.91
N PRO A 23 -0.78 1.82 -2.26
CA PRO A 23 -1.15 1.80 -0.85
C PRO A 23 -0.07 2.40 0.06
N SER A 24 1.18 2.39 -0.41
CA SER A 24 2.36 2.87 0.29
C SER A 24 2.50 4.39 0.20
N LEU A 25 2.08 5.01 -0.91
CA LEU A 25 2.14 6.46 -1.12
C LEU A 25 0.87 7.18 -0.68
N LEU A 26 -0.29 6.52 -0.75
CA LEU A 26 -1.59 7.15 -0.55
C LEU A 26 -1.70 7.87 0.80
N ILE A 27 -1.34 7.19 1.90
CA ILE A 27 -1.45 7.78 3.24
C ILE A 27 -0.44 8.93 3.48
N PRO A 28 0.86 8.82 3.13
CA PRO A 28 1.79 9.93 3.21
C PRO A 28 1.36 11.15 2.40
N THR A 29 0.87 10.94 1.17
CA THR A 29 0.40 12.03 0.32
C THR A 29 -0.81 12.74 0.93
N LEU A 30 -1.80 11.98 1.41
CA LEU A 30 -2.97 12.56 2.11
C LEU A 30 -2.55 13.29 3.40
N SER A 31 -1.60 12.73 4.14
CA SER A 31 -1.07 13.33 5.37
C SER A 31 -0.49 14.73 5.13
N VAL A 32 0.21 14.93 4.00
CA VAL A 32 0.75 16.23 3.61
C VAL A 32 -0.38 17.14 3.11
N LEU A 33 -1.27 16.63 2.26
CA LEU A 33 -2.39 17.40 1.69
C LEU A 33 -3.28 18.02 2.77
N PHE A 34 -3.51 17.31 3.87
CA PHE A 34 -4.33 17.78 4.99
C PHE A 34 -3.54 18.47 6.10
N ASN A 35 -2.25 18.80 5.88
CA ASN A 35 -1.36 19.43 6.89
C ASN A 35 -1.31 18.66 8.23
N LYS A 36 -1.35 17.33 8.18
CA LYS A 36 -1.28 16.45 9.37
C LYS A 36 -0.08 15.49 9.30
N PRO A 37 1.16 15.99 9.12
CA PRO A 37 2.33 15.14 9.02
C PRO A 37 2.55 14.31 10.29
N ILE A 38 3.23 13.17 10.12
CA ILE A 38 3.79 12.35 11.18
C ILE A 38 5.31 12.38 11.08
N SER A 39 6.02 11.86 12.10
CA SER A 39 7.48 11.77 12.08
C SER A 39 8.01 11.03 10.85
N SER A 40 9.17 11.44 10.32
CA SER A 40 9.80 10.81 9.16
C SER A 40 10.00 9.30 9.31
N ASN A 41 10.37 8.83 10.52
CA ASN A 41 10.53 7.40 10.80
C ASN A 41 9.23 6.62 10.61
N ALA A 42 8.09 7.19 11.03
CA ALA A 42 6.78 6.58 10.86
C ALA A 42 6.35 6.56 9.39
N ILE A 43 6.69 7.59 8.60
CA ILE A 43 6.45 7.62 7.15
C ILE A 43 7.26 6.52 6.45
N ILE A 44 8.55 6.39 6.77
CA ILE A 44 9.43 5.36 6.17
C ILE A 44 8.91 3.96 6.51
N LEU A 45 8.55 3.71 7.77
CA LEU A 45 7.99 2.43 8.22
C LEU A 45 6.68 2.12 7.49
N LEU A 46 5.80 3.12 7.38
CA LEU A 46 4.54 3.00 6.67
C LEU A 46 4.77 2.61 5.20
N MET A 47 5.64 3.33 4.49
CA MET A 47 5.88 3.11 3.07
C MET A 47 6.50 1.73 2.82
N LEU A 48 7.60 1.41 3.52
CA LEU A 48 8.30 0.14 3.32
C LEU A 48 7.45 -1.05 3.77
N GLY A 49 6.78 -0.94 4.91
CA GLY A 49 5.95 -2.02 5.43
C GLY A 49 4.71 -2.26 4.57
N SER A 50 4.10 -1.22 4.01
CA SER A 50 2.99 -1.35 3.07
C SER A 50 3.41 -2.07 1.78
N VAL A 51 4.52 -1.65 1.15
CA VAL A 51 5.05 -2.33 -0.06
C VAL A 51 5.35 -3.80 0.25
N PHE A 52 6.02 -4.05 1.38
CA PHE A 52 6.41 -5.40 1.77
C PHE A 52 5.20 -6.30 2.01
N LEU A 53 4.19 -5.81 2.72
CA LEU A 53 2.99 -6.59 3.02
C LEU A 53 2.15 -6.86 1.76
N SER A 54 1.97 -5.86 0.89
CA SER A 54 1.34 -6.05 -0.42
C SER A 54 2.14 -7.02 -1.28
N GLY A 55 3.47 -6.96 -1.27
CA GLY A 55 4.34 -7.91 -1.98
C GLY A 55 4.16 -9.34 -1.48
N MET A 56 4.23 -9.55 -0.16
CA MET A 56 4.02 -10.86 0.44
C MET A 56 2.63 -11.43 0.11
N TRP A 57 1.60 -10.59 0.14
CA TRP A 57 0.23 -11.01 -0.17
C TRP A 57 0.05 -11.38 -1.64
N PHE A 58 0.72 -10.64 -2.54
CA PHE A 58 0.77 -10.95 -3.96
C PHE A 58 1.45 -12.30 -4.21
N PHE A 59 2.64 -12.51 -3.65
CA PHE A 59 3.35 -13.78 -3.80
C PHE A 59 2.58 -14.96 -3.20
N ALA A 60 1.89 -14.76 -2.06
CA ALA A 60 0.99 -15.77 -1.52
C ALA A 60 -0.12 -16.11 -2.53
N GLY A 61 -0.73 -15.10 -3.16
CA GLY A 61 -1.73 -15.28 -4.22
C GLY A 61 -1.23 -16.12 -5.39
N GLU A 62 -0.02 -15.84 -5.88
CA GLU A 62 0.62 -16.58 -6.96
C GLU A 62 0.91 -18.04 -6.56
N VAL A 63 1.33 -18.30 -5.32
CA VAL A 63 1.65 -19.65 -4.83
C VAL A 63 0.39 -20.49 -4.61
N PHE A 64 -0.67 -19.91 -4.04
CA PHE A 64 -1.91 -20.64 -3.72
C PHE A 64 -2.91 -20.65 -4.88
N GLY A 65 -2.64 -19.94 -5.98
CA GLY A 65 -3.53 -19.77 -7.13
C GLY A 65 -4.75 -18.89 -6.84
N HIS A 66 -4.85 -18.33 -5.64
CA HIS A 66 -5.87 -17.38 -5.21
C HIS A 66 -5.32 -16.52 -4.07
N TYR A 67 -5.73 -15.26 -4.00
CA TYR A 67 -5.29 -14.41 -2.90
C TYR A 67 -5.86 -14.90 -1.56
N PRO A 68 -5.09 -14.79 -0.47
CA PRO A 68 -5.61 -15.09 0.86
C PRO A 68 -6.90 -14.31 1.11
N LEU A 69 -7.92 -15.02 1.61
CA LEU A 69 -9.26 -14.47 1.86
C LEU A 69 -9.98 -13.88 0.63
N ASN A 70 -9.49 -14.14 -0.60
CA ASN A 70 -9.91 -13.46 -1.82
C ASN A 70 -9.76 -11.94 -1.77
N ILE A 71 -8.83 -11.43 -0.95
CA ILE A 71 -8.55 -10.00 -0.80
C ILE A 71 -7.34 -9.65 -1.65
N GLU A 72 -7.47 -8.61 -2.49
CA GLU A 72 -6.37 -8.15 -3.32
C GLU A 72 -5.19 -7.63 -2.47
N PRO A 73 -3.94 -7.80 -2.92
CA PRO A 73 -2.74 -7.38 -2.18
C PRO A 73 -2.69 -5.88 -1.85
N PHE A 74 -3.45 -5.05 -2.57
CA PHE A 74 -3.62 -3.63 -2.30
C PHE A 74 -4.16 -3.36 -0.88
N TYR A 75 -5.20 -4.09 -0.45
CA TYR A 75 -5.92 -3.80 0.80
C TYR A 75 -5.09 -4.10 2.05
N PRO A 76 -4.36 -5.21 2.16
CA PRO A 76 -3.47 -5.47 3.29
C PRO A 76 -2.41 -4.38 3.48
N GLY A 77 -1.74 -3.96 2.39
CA GLY A 77 -0.76 -2.87 2.45
C GLY A 77 -1.38 -1.54 2.89
N LEU A 78 -2.56 -1.22 2.36
CA LEU A 78 -3.31 -0.02 2.74
C LEU A 78 -3.73 -0.06 4.21
N LEU A 79 -4.21 -1.22 4.69
CA LEU A 79 -4.60 -1.39 6.08
C LEU A 79 -3.40 -1.17 7.01
N PHE A 80 -2.26 -1.77 6.68
CA PHE A 80 -1.01 -1.56 7.41
C PHE A 80 -0.63 -0.09 7.43
N SER A 81 -0.70 0.60 6.28
CA SER A 81 -0.32 2.00 6.22
C SER A 81 -1.23 2.91 7.07
N VAL A 82 -2.54 2.65 7.08
CA VAL A 82 -3.50 3.34 7.95
C VAL A 82 -3.18 3.09 9.43
N VAL A 83 -2.91 1.85 9.83
CA VAL A 83 -2.60 1.50 11.22
C VAL A 83 -1.33 2.20 11.71
N VAL A 84 -0.26 2.19 10.89
CA VAL A 84 0.99 2.89 11.23
C VAL A 84 0.77 4.39 11.30
N TYR A 85 -0.02 4.97 10.40
CA TYR A 85 -0.34 6.41 10.43
C TYR A 85 -1.07 6.80 11.71
N ILE A 86 -2.13 6.07 12.09
CA ILE A 86 -2.89 6.34 13.32
C ILE A 86 -1.97 6.24 14.54
N SER A 87 -1.15 5.19 14.60
CA SER A 87 -0.18 4.98 15.70
C SER A 87 0.84 6.13 15.76
N GLY A 88 1.39 6.54 14.62
CA GLY A 88 2.32 7.66 14.51
C GLY A 88 1.67 9.00 14.92
N ARG A 89 0.40 9.23 14.58
CA ARG A 89 -0.35 10.42 14.97
C ARG A 89 -0.63 10.48 16.47
N ILE A 90 -0.90 9.35 17.12
CA ILE A 90 -1.11 9.28 18.57
C ILE A 90 0.22 9.57 19.30
N ASN A 91 1.33 8.98 18.83
CA ASN A 91 2.64 9.20 19.42
C ASN A 91 3.13 10.65 19.24
N SER A 92 2.90 11.25 18.07
CA SER A 92 3.26 12.65 17.81
C SER A 92 2.50 13.65 18.67
N GLN A 93 1.28 13.32 19.13
CA GLN A 93 0.49 14.18 20.03
C GLN A 93 0.91 14.07 21.49
N ARG A 94 1.53 12.97 21.91
CA ARG A 94 2.03 12.77 23.29
C ARG A 94 3.36 13.47 23.57
N SER A 95 4.08 13.88 22.53
CA SER A 95 5.40 14.52 22.64
C SER A 95 5.36 16.06 22.57
N ASN A 96 4.17 16.65 22.44
CA ASN A 96 3.90 18.10 22.53
C ASN A 96 3.09 18.37 23.79
#